data_AF-A0A9E6F3V8-F1
#
_entry.id   AF-A0A9E6F3V8-F1
#
_cell.length_a   1.000
_cell.length_b   1.000
_cell.length_c   1.000
_cell.angle_alpha   90.00
_cell.angle_beta   90.00
_cell.angle_gamma   90.00
#
_symmetry.space_group_name_H-M   'P 1'
#
loop_
_entity.id
_entity.type
_entity.pdbx_description
1 polymer ?
#
loop_
_entity_poly.entity_id
_entity_poly.type
_entity_poly.pdbx_seq_one_letter_code
_entity_poly.pdbx_strand_id
1 'polypeptide(L)'
;MAMGLAKTQNTRKISQTLTRRDLIKLVAKRTQKSETAVADLVDVTIDSLSRLIRSANEELRIELRGLGVFEVKFMKDAATIRDPRTGDVINYHGRRRKVHFRPSKLIKRALQKDLVE
;
A
#
# COMPACT_ATOMS: atom_id res chain seq x y z
N MET A 1 11.52 33.23 -25.84
CA MET A 1 11.25 33.21 -24.38
C MET A 1 10.14 32.22 -24.10
N ALA A 2 10.41 31.11 -23.41
CA ALA A 2 9.38 30.18 -22.94
C ALA A 2 9.60 29.97 -21.45
N MET A 3 8.66 30.52 -20.65
CA MET A 3 8.68 30.46 -19.20
C MET A 3 8.39 29.02 -18.76
N GLY A 4 9.36 28.38 -18.10
CA GLY A 4 9.20 27.02 -17.59
C GLY A 4 8.08 26.97 -16.55
N LEU A 5 7.11 26.08 -16.76
CA LEU A 5 6.06 25.76 -15.79
C LEU A 5 6.71 25.32 -14.47
N ALA A 6 6.55 26.13 -13.43
CA ALA A 6 6.99 25.79 -12.08
C ALA A 6 6.27 24.50 -11.63
N LYS A 7 7.05 23.47 -11.30
CA LYS A 7 6.53 22.21 -10.75
C LYS A 7 5.90 22.51 -9.39
N THR A 8 4.57 22.54 -9.31
CA THR A 8 3.85 22.61 -8.03
C THR A 8 4.23 21.40 -7.19
N GLN A 9 5.08 21.60 -6.18
CA GLN A 9 5.41 20.55 -5.22
C GLN A 9 4.16 20.25 -4.40
N ASN A 10 3.53 19.11 -4.67
CA ASN A 10 2.41 18.61 -3.87
C ASN A 10 2.96 17.97 -2.60
N THR A 11 3.53 18.77 -1.69
CA THR A 11 3.94 18.34 -0.36
C THR A 11 2.71 18.19 0.52
N ARG A 12 1.98 17.08 0.35
CA ARG A 12 0.98 16.67 1.34
C ARG A 12 1.71 16.44 2.67
N LYS A 13 1.51 17.32 3.63
CA LYS A 13 2.10 17.19 4.98
C LYS A 13 1.39 16.05 5.70
N ILE A 14 2.05 14.90 5.80
CA ILE A 14 1.60 13.80 6.64
C ILE A 14 1.68 14.29 8.09
N SER A 15 0.53 14.45 8.75
CA SER A 15 0.45 14.95 10.13
C SER A 15 0.84 13.91 11.17
N GLN A 16 0.62 12.63 10.87
CA GLN A 16 0.90 11.51 11.76
C GLN A 16 1.25 10.25 10.98
N THR A 17 2.20 9.46 11.49
CA THR A 17 2.50 8.11 11.01
C THR A 17 1.98 7.09 12.03
N LEU A 18 1.06 6.23 11.61
CA LEU A 18 0.66 5.05 12.39
C LEU A 18 1.58 3.89 12.04
N THR A 19 2.01 3.17 13.05
CA THR A 19 2.99 2.09 12.95
C THR A 19 2.38 0.76 13.35
N ARG A 20 3.21 -0.27 13.18
CA ARG A 20 2.96 -1.61 13.69
C ARG A 20 2.59 -1.64 15.18
N ARG A 21 3.24 -0.80 16.00
CA ARG A 21 2.97 -0.71 17.45
C ARG A 21 1.55 -0.23 17.73
N ASP A 22 1.03 0.68 16.92
CA ASP A 22 -0.33 1.21 17.08
C ASP A 22 -1.38 0.13 16.76
N LEU A 23 -1.11 -0.71 15.76
CA LEU A 23 -1.94 -1.88 15.46
C LEU A 23 -1.94 -2.88 16.62
N ILE A 24 -0.77 -3.20 17.19
CA ILE A 24 -0.65 -4.12 18.34
C ILE A 24 -1.47 -3.59 19.53
N LYS A 25 -1.29 -2.31 19.88
CA LYS A 25 -2.07 -1.65 20.94
C LYS A 25 -3.57 -1.75 20.72
N LEU A 26 -4.02 -1.50 19.49
CA LEU A 26 -5.43 -1.57 19.14
C LEU A 26 -5.98 -3.00 19.29
N VAL A 27 -5.25 -4.00 18.80
CA VAL A 27 -5.67 -5.41 18.88
C VAL A 27 -5.66 -5.89 20.34
N ALA A 28 -4.63 -5.56 21.11
CA ALA A 28 -4.54 -5.85 22.54
C ALA A 28 -5.73 -5.29 23.31
N LYS A 29 -6.06 -4.00 23.09
CA LYS A 29 -7.25 -3.37 23.68
C LYS A 29 -8.55 -4.06 23.30
N ARG A 30 -8.74 -4.41 22.03
CA ARG A 30 -9.98 -5.06 21.54
C ARG A 30 -10.14 -6.50 22.01
N THR A 31 -9.03 -7.20 22.24
CA THR A 31 -9.03 -8.61 22.65
C THR A 31 -8.86 -8.80 24.16
N GLN A 32 -8.66 -7.70 24.92
CA GLN A 32 -8.36 -7.73 26.36
C GLN A 32 -7.15 -8.60 26.70
N LYS A 33 -6.14 -8.60 25.81
CA LYS A 33 -4.87 -9.30 25.99
C LYS A 33 -3.73 -8.31 26.17
N SER A 34 -2.60 -8.76 26.72
CA SER A 34 -1.40 -7.93 26.78
C SER A 34 -0.85 -7.64 25.38
N GLU A 35 -0.18 -6.50 25.22
CA GLU A 35 0.53 -6.18 23.96
C GLU A 35 1.55 -7.26 23.61
N THR A 36 2.24 -7.82 24.61
CA THR A 36 3.22 -8.91 24.43
C THR A 36 2.58 -10.17 23.85
N ALA A 37 1.41 -10.58 24.35
CA ALA A 37 0.71 -11.76 23.85
C ALA A 37 0.16 -11.57 22.43
N VAL A 38 -0.10 -10.32 22.03
CA VAL A 38 -0.66 -9.99 20.71
C VAL A 38 0.41 -9.74 19.66
N ALA A 39 1.58 -9.24 20.06
CA ALA A 39 2.66 -8.87 19.16
C ALA A 39 2.95 -10.00 18.15
N ASP A 40 3.33 -11.18 18.63
CA ASP A 40 3.70 -12.32 17.78
C ASP A 40 2.60 -12.70 16.77
N LEU A 41 1.33 -12.65 17.17
CA LEU A 41 0.21 -12.94 16.27
C LEU A 41 0.10 -11.91 15.15
N VAL A 42 0.32 -10.64 15.46
CA VAL A 42 0.36 -9.56 14.45
C VAL A 42 1.59 -9.73 13.55
N ASP A 43 2.74 -10.19 14.07
CA ASP A 43 3.97 -10.45 13.30
C ASP A 43 3.71 -11.54 12.27
N VAL A 44 3.25 -12.69 12.75
CA VAL A 44 2.97 -13.87 11.93
C VAL A 44 1.91 -13.54 10.89
N THR A 45 0.87 -12.76 11.23
CA THR A 45 -0.17 -12.37 10.27
C THR A 45 0.38 -11.48 9.15
N ILE A 46 1.18 -10.47 9.47
CA ILE A 46 1.77 -9.56 8.47
C ILE A 46 2.76 -10.31 7.58
N ASP A 47 3.63 -11.15 8.16
CA ASP A 47 4.58 -11.95 7.38
C ASP A 47 3.85 -12.95 6.47
N SER A 48 2.82 -13.63 6.99
CA SER A 48 1.99 -14.55 6.21
C SER A 48 1.32 -13.86 5.02
N LEU A 49 0.75 -12.67 5.23
CA LEU A 49 0.17 -11.87 4.13
C LEU A 49 1.25 -11.49 3.10
N SER A 50 2.44 -11.09 3.55
CA SER A 50 3.57 -10.80 2.66
C SER A 50 3.97 -12.03 1.83
N ARG A 51 4.04 -13.22 2.45
CA ARG A 51 4.32 -14.48 1.77
C ARG A 51 3.27 -14.81 0.71
N LEU A 52 1.98 -14.67 1.02
CA LEU A 52 0.89 -14.90 0.07
C LEU A 52 0.99 -13.97 -1.14
N ILE A 53 1.36 -12.70 -0.95
CA ILE A 53 1.55 -11.76 -2.05
C ILE A 53 2.77 -12.16 -2.90
N ARG A 54 3.86 -12.61 -2.28
CA ARG A 54 5.11 -12.97 -2.98
C ARG A 54 5.03 -14.32 -3.71
N SER A 55 4.19 -15.26 -3.26
CA SER A 55 4.05 -16.59 -3.87
C SER A 55 3.32 -16.58 -5.22
N ALA A 56 2.70 -15.46 -5.58
CA ALA A 56 1.88 -15.31 -6.78
C ALA A 56 2.71 -15.37 -8.08
N ASN A 57 2.95 -16.56 -8.64
CA ASN A 57 3.64 -16.73 -9.93
C ASN A 57 2.84 -16.17 -11.11
N GLU A 58 1.52 -16.24 -11.03
CA GLU A 58 0.58 -15.64 -11.99
C GLU A 58 -0.21 -14.50 -11.35
N GLU A 59 -1.28 -14.05 -12.01
CA GLU A 59 -2.20 -13.10 -11.40
C GLU A 59 -2.91 -13.75 -10.21
N LEU A 60 -2.82 -13.11 -9.05
CA LEU A 60 -3.41 -13.59 -7.80
C LEU A 60 -4.27 -12.50 -7.19
N ARG A 61 -5.40 -12.90 -6.62
CA ARG A 61 -6.27 -12.04 -5.84
C ARG A 61 -6.38 -12.54 -4.41
N ILE A 62 -6.02 -11.70 -3.45
CA ILE A 62 -6.16 -11.97 -2.01
C ILE A 62 -7.21 -11.00 -1.47
N GLU A 63 -8.35 -11.55 -1.04
CA GLU A 63 -9.46 -10.77 -0.49
C GLU A 63 -9.48 -10.85 1.03
N LEU A 64 -9.40 -9.69 1.68
CA LEU A 64 -9.54 -9.53 3.12
C LEU A 64 -10.81 -8.70 3.38
N ARG A 65 -11.95 -9.38 3.57
CA ARG A 65 -13.26 -8.74 3.76
C ARG A 65 -13.20 -7.68 4.88
N GLY A 66 -13.87 -6.55 4.65
CA GLY A 66 -13.80 -5.39 5.55
C GLY A 66 -12.58 -4.49 5.30
N LEU A 67 -11.42 -5.04 4.93
CA LEU A 67 -10.21 -4.28 4.61
C LEU A 67 -10.12 -3.92 3.12
N GLY A 68 -10.09 -4.91 2.24
CA GLY A 68 -9.93 -4.70 0.80
C GLY A 68 -9.41 -5.92 0.05
N VAL A 69 -8.89 -5.68 -1.14
CA VAL A 69 -8.36 -6.71 -2.04
C VAL A 69 -6.94 -6.34 -2.45
N PHE A 70 -6.00 -7.27 -2.33
CA PHE A 70 -4.70 -7.20 -2.98
C PHE A 70 -4.75 -7.97 -4.30
N GLU A 71 -4.37 -7.32 -5.39
CA GLU A 71 -4.27 -7.93 -6.72
C GLU A 71 -2.82 -7.91 -7.17
N VAL A 72 -2.23 -9.08 -7.38
CA VAL A 72 -0.95 -9.24 -8.08
C VAL A 72 -1.25 -9.34 -9.56
N LYS A 73 -0.67 -8.46 -10.37
CA LYS A 73 -0.92 -8.36 -11.82
C LYS A 73 0.36 -8.17 -12.59
N PHE A 74 0.36 -8.59 -13.85
CA PHE A 74 1.49 -8.31 -14.73
C PHE A 74 1.59 -6.81 -15.06
N MET A 75 2.83 -6.34 -15.15
CA MET A 75 3.17 -5.04 -15.71
C MET A 75 3.29 -5.15 -17.23
N LYS A 76 3.36 -4.01 -17.92
CA LYS A 76 3.69 -4.00 -19.35
C LYS A 76 5.07 -4.62 -19.55
N ASP A 77 5.19 -5.51 -20.53
CA ASP A 77 6.43 -6.25 -20.81
C ASP A 77 7.57 -5.37 -21.33
N ALA A 78 7.22 -4.18 -21.82
CA ALA A 78 8.17 -3.12 -22.12
C ALA A 78 7.67 -1.78 -21.59
N ALA A 79 8.57 -1.00 -21.03
CA ALA A 79 8.30 0.37 -20.63
C ALA A 79 9.55 1.23 -20.83
N THR A 80 9.35 2.38 -21.45
CA THR A 80 10.35 3.44 -21.53
C THR A 80 10.08 4.43 -20.40
N ILE A 81 11.02 4.52 -19.47
CA ILE A 81 10.96 5.41 -18.30
C ILE A 81 12.07 6.44 -18.43
N ARG A 82 11.88 7.62 -17.85
CA ARG A 82 12.93 8.65 -17.76
C ARG A 82 13.44 8.78 -16.35
N ASP A 83 14.74 8.92 -16.19
CA ASP A 83 15.32 9.29 -14.91
C ASP A 83 14.83 10.70 -14.53
N PRO A 84 14.14 10.89 -13.39
CA PRO A 84 13.62 12.20 -13.00
C PRO A 84 14.70 13.25 -12.70
N ARG A 85 15.93 12.83 -12.39
CA ARG A 85 17.08 13.69 -12.06
C ARG A 85 17.90 14.03 -13.29
N THR A 86 18.19 13.06 -14.17
CA THR A 86 19.07 13.28 -15.35
C THR A 86 18.32 13.43 -16.67
N GLY A 87 17.09 12.91 -16.77
CA GLY A 87 16.29 12.91 -18.00
C GLY A 87 16.60 11.76 -18.96
N ASP A 88 17.58 10.91 -18.63
CA ASP A 88 18.00 9.78 -19.46
C ASP A 88 16.87 8.77 -19.67
N VAL A 89 16.83 8.20 -20.86
CA VAL A 89 15.82 7.22 -21.26
C VAL A 89 16.27 5.82 -20.86
N ILE A 90 15.55 5.20 -19.94
CA ILE A 90 15.77 3.84 -19.48
C ILE A 90 14.69 2.96 -20.09
N ASN A 91 15.11 2.04 -20.96
CA ASN A 91 14.23 1.02 -21.52
C ASN A 91 14.26 -0.22 -20.64
N TYR A 92 13.10 -0.61 -20.14
CA TYR A 92 12.92 -1.86 -19.43
C TYR A 92 12.22 -2.88 -20.33
N HIS A 93 12.76 -4.10 -20.36
CA HIS A 93 12.18 -5.26 -21.02
C HIS A 93 12.06 -6.42 -20.03
N GLY A 94 10.91 -7.10 -20.03
CA GLY A 94 10.66 -8.32 -19.26
C GLY A 94 9.33 -8.32 -18.51
N ARG A 95 8.88 -9.52 -18.15
CA ARG A 95 7.59 -9.73 -17.47
C ARG A 95 7.75 -9.49 -15.97
N ARG A 96 7.34 -8.31 -15.50
CA ARG A 96 7.27 -7.96 -14.06
C ARG A 96 5.85 -8.08 -13.53
N ARG A 97 5.74 -8.21 -12.21
CA ARG A 97 4.48 -8.15 -11.48
C ARG A 97 4.45 -6.92 -10.58
N LYS A 98 3.25 -6.39 -10.36
CA LYS A 98 2.98 -5.34 -9.37
C LYS A 98 1.79 -5.73 -8.50
N VAL A 99 1.72 -5.16 -7.30
CA VAL A 99 0.60 -5.32 -6.39
C VAL A 99 -0.26 -4.07 -6.46
N HIS A 100 -1.57 -4.25 -6.51
CA HIS A 100 -2.55 -3.18 -6.42
C HIS A 100 -3.50 -3.46 -5.24
N PHE A 101 -3.57 -2.52 -4.29
CA PHE A 101 -4.53 -2.60 -3.19
C PHE A 101 -5.81 -1.83 -3.54
N ARG A 102 -6.95 -2.52 -3.45
CA ARG A 102 -8.30 -1.95 -3.63
C ARG A 102 -8.97 -1.88 -2.26
N PRO A 103 -9.13 -0.68 -1.66
CA PRO A 103 -9.82 -0.54 -0.38
C PRO A 103 -11.26 -1.02 -0.46
N SER A 104 -11.76 -1.60 0.64
CA SER A 104 -13.15 -2.05 0.74
C SER A 104 -14.13 -0.88 0.63
N LYS A 105 -15.40 -1.19 0.32
CA LYS A 105 -16.49 -0.20 0.35
C LYS A 105 -16.65 0.43 1.74
N LEU A 106 -16.37 -0.32 2.81
CA LEU A 106 -16.44 0.16 4.19
C LEU A 106 -15.48 1.33 4.41
N ILE A 107 -14.22 1.16 4.00
CA ILE A 107 -13.20 2.21 4.12
C ILE A 107 -13.55 3.40 3.24
N LYS A 108 -13.89 3.16 1.97
CA LYS A 108 -14.24 4.24 1.03
C LYS A 108 -15.38 5.11 1.54
N ARG A 109 -16.46 4.50 2.04
CA ARG A 109 -17.60 5.21 2.60
C ARG A 109 -17.25 5.98 3.87
N ALA A 110 -16.42 5.40 4.74
CA ALA A 110 -15.99 6.09 5.95
C ALA A 110 -15.20 7.38 5.64
N LEU A 111 -14.39 7.36 4.58
CA LEU A 111 -13.59 8.52 4.14
C LEU A 111 -14.35 9.52 3.27
N GLN A 112 -15.53 9.16 2.76
CA GLN A 112 -16.39 10.05 1.96
C GLN A 112 -17.36 10.87 2.80
N LYS A 113 -17.48 10.57 4.10
CA LYS A 113 -18.27 11.40 5.01
C LYS A 113 -17.49 12.67 5.30
N ASP A 114 -18.18 13.80 5.28
CA ASP A 114 -17.60 15.06 5.73
C ASP A 114 -17.11 14.90 7.16
N LEU A 115 -15.92 15.45 7.43
CA LEU A 115 -15.45 15.63 8.79
C LEU A 115 -16.34 16.72 9.39
N VAL A 116 -17.40 16.33 10.08
CA VAL A 116 -18.16 17.26 10.92
C VAL A 116 -17.20 17.67 12.04
N GLU A 117 -16.81 18.95 12.04
CA GLU A 117 -16.07 19.57 13.16
C GLU A 117 -16.90 19.53 14.45
#